data_AF-A0A2H5WQ49-F1
#
_entry.id   AF-A0A2H5WQ49-F1
#
_cell.length_a   1.000
_cell.length_b   1.000
_cell.length_c   1.000
_cell.angle_alpha   90.00
_cell.angle_beta   90.00
_cell.angle_gamma   90.00
#
_symmetry.space_group_name_H-M   'P 1'
#
loop_
_entity.id
_entity.type
_entity.pdbx_description
1 polymer ?
#
loop_
_entity_poly.entity_id
_entity_poly.type
_entity_poly.pdbx_seq_one_letter_code
_entity_poly.pdbx_strand_id
1 'polypeptide(L)'
;MRRLVWFAVAMALTGAFAVAQSFTMQGAWGFGTSGPADSDQPNAFFAFQVNQFTYGERSHQWGWFGLTTRQDNQYVQVTMTRLEELTIDTGNHTATFSGSGYYFVRSRSGFERVRGTVVVSVADNRAGNGEGDPDTLEVTFYDSEGNAVFTYSGEVKRGDIRVFSYSR
;
A
#
# COMPACT_ATOMS: atom_id res chain seq x y z
N MET A 1 9.19 68.55 14.69
CA MET A 1 8.25 67.53 14.17
C MET A 1 8.85 66.79 12.96
N ARG A 2 9.90 65.98 13.14
CA ARG A 2 10.57 65.32 11.99
C ARG A 2 11.35 64.03 12.30
N ARG A 3 11.07 63.40 13.45
CA ARG A 3 11.76 62.17 13.91
C ARG A 3 10.82 61.05 14.35
N LEU A 4 9.51 61.29 14.34
CA LEU A 4 8.49 60.34 14.81
C LEU A 4 7.86 59.47 13.71
N VAL A 5 8.17 59.74 12.43
CA VAL A 5 7.51 59.07 11.28
C VAL A 5 8.17 57.73 10.92
N TRP A 6 9.39 57.46 11.39
CA TRP A 6 10.14 56.26 10.99
C TRP A 6 9.86 55.01 11.84
N PHE A 7 9.27 55.16 13.03
CA PHE A 7 8.93 54.00 13.88
C PHE A 7 7.61 53.32 13.51
N ALA A 8 6.72 54.00 12.78
CA ALA A 8 5.44 53.41 12.35
C ALA A 8 5.58 52.53 11.10
N VAL A 9 6.62 52.75 10.28
CA VAL A 9 6.86 51.96 9.05
C VAL A 9 7.55 50.62 9.34
N ALA A 10 8.32 50.52 10.43
CA ALA A 10 9.03 49.30 10.81
C ALA A 10 8.11 48.21 11.44
N MET A 11 6.92 48.58 11.94
CA MET A 11 5.97 47.64 12.57
C MET A 11 5.02 46.95 11.59
N ALA A 12 5.01 47.32 10.31
CA ALA A 12 4.06 46.79 9.33
C ALA A 12 4.55 45.52 8.58
N LEU A 13 5.77 45.03 8.86
CA LEU A 13 6.40 43.94 8.09
C LEU A 13 6.69 42.66 8.89
N THR A 14 6.20 42.56 10.13
CA THR A 14 6.15 41.27 10.85
C THR A 14 4.88 40.50 10.50
N GLY A 15 4.60 40.35 9.21
CA GLY A 15 3.74 39.29 8.73
C GLY A 15 4.51 37.99 8.88
N ALA A 16 4.50 37.40 10.08
CA ALA A 16 4.94 36.03 10.25
C ALA A 16 4.01 35.17 9.39
N PHE A 17 4.45 34.82 8.19
CA PHE A 17 3.88 33.70 7.45
C PHE A 17 4.16 32.46 8.29
N ALA A 18 3.28 32.18 9.25
CA ALA A 18 3.11 30.84 9.77
C ALA A 18 2.58 30.01 8.60
N VAL A 19 3.49 29.54 7.75
CA VAL A 19 3.17 28.48 6.81
C VAL A 19 2.89 27.28 7.70
N ALA A 20 1.61 27.05 8.02
CA ALA A 20 1.19 25.77 8.55
C ALA A 20 1.55 24.77 7.47
N GLN A 21 2.71 24.13 7.62
CA GLN A 21 3.18 23.14 6.66
C GLN A 21 2.26 21.95 6.84
N SER A 22 1.25 21.89 6.00
CA SER A 22 0.33 20.78 5.97
C SER A 22 1.11 19.54 5.57
N PHE A 23 0.86 18.45 6.28
CA PHE A 23 1.32 17.14 5.85
C PHE A 23 0.13 16.28 5.53
N THR A 24 0.30 15.47 4.48
CA THR A 24 -0.68 14.47 4.07
C THR A 24 0.00 13.11 4.12
N MET A 25 -0.61 12.17 4.82
CA MET A 25 -0.20 10.77 4.83
C MET A 25 -1.35 9.94 4.27
N GLN A 26 -1.08 9.20 3.21
CA GLN A 26 -2.04 8.27 2.60
C GLN A 26 -1.39 6.91 2.46
N GLY A 27 -2.20 5.86 2.46
CA GLY A 27 -1.66 4.53 2.38
C GLY A 27 -2.72 3.46 2.50
N ALA A 28 -2.22 2.24 2.55
CA ALA A 28 -3.01 1.06 2.82
C ALA A 28 -2.22 0.11 3.72
N TRP A 29 -2.92 -0.57 4.60
CA TRP A 29 -2.36 -1.67 5.38
C TRP A 29 -3.37 -2.80 5.42
N GLY A 30 -2.87 -4.02 5.55
CA GLY A 30 -3.74 -5.17 5.64
C GLY A 30 -2.99 -6.37 6.16
N PHE A 31 -3.73 -7.23 6.83
CA PHE A 31 -3.22 -8.48 7.38
C PHE A 31 -4.36 -9.47 7.47
N GLY A 32 -4.13 -10.70 7.06
CA GLY A 32 -5.17 -11.71 7.17
C GLY A 32 -4.91 -12.96 6.38
N THR A 33 -5.98 -13.73 6.25
CA THR A 33 -6.07 -14.89 5.37
C THR A 33 -7.06 -14.62 4.27
N SER A 34 -6.71 -14.96 3.04
CA SER A 34 -7.59 -14.86 1.88
C SER A 34 -7.76 -16.19 1.17
N GLY A 35 -8.79 -16.28 0.35
CA GLY A 35 -9.06 -17.44 -0.47
C GLY A 35 -10.05 -17.16 -1.59
N PRO A 36 -10.37 -18.17 -2.40
CA PRO A 36 -11.35 -18.06 -3.48
C PRO A 36 -12.71 -17.55 -2.98
N ALA A 37 -13.44 -16.82 -3.82
CA ALA A 37 -14.75 -16.29 -3.47
C ALA A 37 -15.76 -17.40 -3.13
N ASP A 38 -15.69 -18.53 -3.83
CA ASP A 38 -16.57 -19.69 -3.71
C ASP A 38 -16.20 -20.66 -2.56
N SER A 39 -15.22 -20.32 -1.72
CA SER A 39 -14.77 -21.16 -0.62
C SER A 39 -14.61 -20.38 0.69
N ASP A 40 -15.10 -20.97 1.79
CA ASP A 40 -14.89 -20.44 3.15
C ASP A 40 -13.48 -20.76 3.68
N GLN A 41 -12.77 -21.70 3.05
CA GLN A 41 -11.43 -22.09 3.48
C GLN A 41 -10.39 -21.18 2.83
N PRO A 42 -9.64 -20.38 3.62
CA PRO A 42 -8.54 -19.60 3.07
C PRO A 42 -7.41 -20.51 2.58
N ASN A 43 -6.78 -20.13 1.47
CA ASN A 43 -5.58 -20.81 0.94
C ASN A 43 -4.33 -19.93 1.00
N ALA A 44 -4.47 -18.67 1.39
CA ALA A 44 -3.38 -17.73 1.49
C ALA A 44 -3.37 -16.95 2.81
N PHE A 45 -2.18 -16.55 3.20
CA PHE A 45 -1.92 -15.56 4.23
C PHE A 45 -1.25 -14.36 3.58
N PHE A 46 -1.70 -13.16 3.92
CA PHE A 46 -1.13 -11.91 3.42
C PHE A 46 -0.88 -10.92 4.55
N ALA A 47 0.12 -10.08 4.36
CA ALA A 47 0.36 -8.92 5.21
C ALA A 47 1.08 -7.84 4.40
N PHE A 48 0.72 -6.58 4.62
CA PHE A 48 1.37 -5.46 3.96
C PHE A 48 1.16 -4.14 4.70
N GLN A 49 2.04 -3.21 4.40
CA GLN A 49 1.89 -1.82 4.76
C GLN A 49 2.57 -0.97 3.69
N VAL A 50 1.83 -0.04 3.09
CA VAL A 50 2.32 0.92 2.11
C VAL A 50 1.86 2.31 2.50
N ASN A 51 2.77 3.28 2.46
CA ASN A 51 2.46 4.66 2.82
C ASN A 51 3.16 5.62 1.86
N GLN A 52 2.51 6.75 1.64
CA GLN A 52 3.06 7.94 1.04
C GLN A 52 2.88 9.09 2.03
N PHE A 53 3.98 9.76 2.32
CA PHE A 53 4.04 10.96 3.13
C PHE A 53 4.40 12.14 2.23
N THR A 54 3.57 13.16 2.24
CA THR A 54 3.78 14.39 1.49
C THR A 54 3.85 15.56 2.46
N TYR A 55 4.89 16.38 2.30
CA TYR A 55 5.13 17.58 3.11
C TYR A 55 5.76 18.66 2.23
N GLY A 56 5.03 19.77 2.07
CA GLY A 56 5.36 20.77 1.06
C GLY A 56 5.41 20.15 -0.34
N GLU A 57 6.50 20.36 -1.06
CA GLU A 57 6.72 19.79 -2.41
C GLU A 57 7.39 18.41 -2.39
N ARG A 58 7.71 17.87 -1.21
CA ARG A 58 8.40 16.59 -1.09
C ARG A 58 7.40 15.47 -0.84
N SER A 59 7.57 14.37 -1.54
CA SER A 59 6.87 13.13 -1.26
C SER A 59 7.87 12.00 -1.02
N HIS A 60 7.60 11.18 -0.02
CA HIS A 60 8.35 9.99 0.29
C HIS A 60 7.39 8.83 0.45
N GLN A 61 7.74 7.68 -0.11
CA GLN A 61 6.93 6.47 0.00
C GLN A 61 7.79 5.32 0.50
N TRP A 62 7.16 4.43 1.25
CA TRP A 62 7.77 3.20 1.73
C TRP A 62 6.69 2.16 1.93
N GLY A 63 7.09 0.90 1.81
CA GLY A 63 6.20 -0.19 2.08
C GLY A 63 6.79 -1.54 1.74
N TRP A 64 6.08 -2.56 2.18
CA TRP A 64 6.41 -3.96 1.99
C TRP A 64 5.11 -4.74 1.83
N PHE A 65 5.23 -5.91 1.21
CA PHE A 65 4.12 -6.84 1.01
C PHE A 65 4.62 -8.26 1.12
N GLY A 66 3.80 -9.13 1.68
CA GLY A 66 4.02 -10.56 1.73
C GLY A 66 2.73 -11.32 1.47
N LEU A 67 2.81 -12.33 0.61
CA LEU A 67 1.78 -13.34 0.40
C LEU A 67 2.44 -14.71 0.53
N THR A 68 1.81 -15.62 1.26
CA THR A 68 2.13 -17.04 1.21
C THR A 68 0.85 -17.80 0.89
N THR A 69 0.86 -18.60 -0.17
CA THR A 69 -0.31 -19.36 -0.60
C THR A 69 0.07 -20.79 -0.94
N ARG A 70 -0.91 -21.68 -0.81
CA ARG A 70 -0.81 -23.04 -1.34
C ARG A 70 -1.70 -23.14 -2.57
N GLN A 71 -1.07 -23.37 -3.72
CA GLN A 71 -1.74 -23.64 -4.98
C GLN A 71 -1.34 -25.04 -5.42
N ASP A 72 -2.34 -25.89 -5.66
CA ASP A 72 -2.16 -27.31 -6.01
C ASP A 72 -1.22 -28.05 -5.04
N ASN A 73 -0.04 -28.44 -5.54
CA ASN A 73 1.02 -29.15 -4.83
C ASN A 73 2.26 -28.29 -4.57
N GLN A 74 2.10 -26.96 -4.63
CA GLN A 74 3.18 -26.00 -4.45
C GLN A 74 2.88 -25.03 -3.32
N TYR A 75 3.93 -24.68 -2.59
CA TYR A 75 3.93 -23.54 -1.70
C TYR A 75 4.55 -22.36 -2.45
N VAL A 76 3.79 -21.28 -2.54
CA VAL A 76 4.21 -20.05 -3.20
C VAL A 76 4.36 -18.96 -2.15
N GLN A 77 5.45 -18.21 -2.23
CA GLN A 77 5.64 -17.00 -1.46
C GLN A 77 6.00 -15.84 -2.39
N VAL A 78 5.29 -14.72 -2.26
CA VAL A 78 5.60 -13.47 -2.94
C VAL A 78 5.97 -12.44 -1.88
N THR A 79 7.09 -11.75 -2.08
CA THR A 79 7.50 -10.64 -1.20
C THR A 79 7.84 -9.42 -2.03
N MET A 80 7.30 -8.26 -1.64
CA MET A 80 7.78 -6.94 -2.07
C MET A 80 8.74 -6.43 -1.01
N THR A 81 9.98 -6.16 -1.42
CA THR A 81 11.02 -5.64 -0.51
C THR A 81 11.16 -4.13 -0.56
N ARG A 82 10.71 -3.51 -1.66
CA ARG A 82 10.78 -2.07 -1.87
C ARG A 82 9.58 -1.61 -2.68
N LEU A 83 8.87 -0.60 -2.16
CA LEU A 83 7.80 0.09 -2.86
C LEU A 83 8.37 1.07 -3.91
N GLU A 84 7.84 1.02 -5.13
CA GLU A 84 8.27 1.84 -6.27
C GLU A 84 7.14 2.70 -6.83
N GLU A 85 5.91 2.19 -6.85
CA GLU A 85 4.74 2.98 -7.23
C GLU A 85 3.60 2.72 -6.23
N LEU A 86 2.86 3.78 -5.91
CA LEU A 86 1.68 3.72 -5.04
C LEU A 86 0.61 4.67 -5.58
N THR A 87 -0.57 4.12 -5.82
CA THR A 87 -1.79 4.86 -6.15
C THR A 87 -2.84 4.54 -5.09
N ILE A 88 -3.41 5.59 -4.49
CA ILE A 88 -4.48 5.49 -3.49
C ILE A 88 -5.70 6.23 -4.03
N ASP A 89 -6.86 5.57 -4.01
CA ASP A 89 -8.15 6.19 -4.23
C ASP A 89 -9.01 6.02 -2.98
N THR A 90 -8.98 7.04 -2.12
CA THR A 90 -9.80 7.04 -0.90
C THR A 90 -11.29 7.23 -1.17
N GLY A 91 -11.68 7.69 -2.35
CA GLY A 91 -13.10 7.81 -2.72
C GLY A 91 -13.71 6.45 -3.03
N ASN A 92 -12.94 5.58 -3.67
CA ASN A 92 -13.33 4.21 -4.00
C ASN A 92 -12.80 3.16 -3.02
N HIS A 93 -12.08 3.58 -1.97
CA HIS A 93 -11.42 2.71 -0.99
C HIS A 93 -10.49 1.65 -1.63
N THR A 94 -9.76 2.04 -2.66
CA THR A 94 -8.82 1.14 -3.36
C THR A 94 -7.38 1.63 -3.27
N ALA A 95 -6.45 0.68 -3.37
CA ALA A 95 -5.04 0.97 -3.47
C ALA A 95 -4.37 0.01 -4.47
N THR A 96 -3.51 0.55 -5.31
CA THR A 96 -2.64 -0.23 -6.21
C THR A 96 -1.20 0.14 -5.94
N PHE A 97 -0.34 -0.84 -5.76
CA PHE A 97 1.07 -0.62 -5.49
C PHE A 97 1.95 -1.65 -6.16
N SER A 98 3.17 -1.24 -6.48
CA SER A 98 4.14 -2.09 -7.14
C SER A 98 5.56 -1.86 -6.62
N GLY A 99 6.41 -2.86 -6.82
CA GLY A 99 7.83 -2.69 -6.63
C GLY A 99 8.62 -3.99 -6.61
N SER A 100 9.93 -3.85 -6.44
CA SER A 100 10.86 -4.97 -6.53
C SER A 100 10.74 -5.98 -5.39
N GLY A 101 10.84 -7.25 -5.77
CA GLY A 101 10.52 -8.35 -4.89
C GLY A 101 11.07 -9.70 -5.34
N TYR A 102 10.64 -10.73 -4.62
CA TYR A 102 10.97 -12.12 -4.92
C TYR A 102 9.71 -12.98 -4.94
N TYR A 103 9.70 -13.90 -5.89
CA TYR A 103 8.77 -15.01 -5.99
C TYR A 103 9.51 -16.29 -5.66
N PHE A 104 8.97 -17.07 -4.73
CA PHE A 104 9.51 -18.34 -4.31
C PHE A 104 8.49 -19.43 -4.55
N VAL A 105 8.93 -20.53 -5.16
CA VAL A 105 8.12 -21.73 -5.35
C VAL A 105 8.82 -22.89 -4.71
N ARG A 106 8.11 -23.60 -3.85
CA ARG A 106 8.57 -24.87 -3.30
C ARG A 106 7.60 -25.97 -3.71
N SER A 107 8.13 -26.96 -4.41
CA SER A 107 7.41 -28.16 -4.85
C SER A 107 8.12 -29.41 -4.33
N ARG A 108 7.63 -30.58 -4.72
CA ARG A 108 8.33 -31.85 -4.48
C ARG A 108 9.60 -32.01 -5.33
N SER A 109 9.66 -31.34 -6.49
CA SER A 109 10.79 -31.44 -7.42
C SER A 109 11.91 -30.44 -7.13
N GLY A 110 11.66 -29.42 -6.30
CA GLY A 110 12.70 -28.48 -5.91
C GLY A 110 12.18 -27.18 -5.34
N PHE A 111 13.10 -26.22 -5.28
CA PHE A 111 12.87 -24.85 -4.84
C PHE A 111 13.38 -23.89 -5.90
N GLU A 112 12.54 -22.92 -6.26
CA GLU A 112 12.86 -21.88 -7.21
C GLU A 112 12.70 -20.51 -6.56
N ARG A 113 13.59 -19.58 -6.92
CA ARG A 113 13.53 -18.18 -6.53
C ARG A 113 13.70 -17.32 -7.76
N VAL A 114 12.70 -16.50 -8.05
CA VAL A 114 12.70 -15.53 -9.15
C VAL A 114 12.73 -14.13 -8.57
N ARG A 115 13.59 -13.26 -9.11
CA ARG A 115 13.60 -11.83 -8.81
C ARG A 115 12.75 -11.12 -9.85
N GLY A 116 11.99 -10.11 -9.43
CA GLY A 116 11.13 -9.39 -10.35
C GLY A 116 10.34 -8.29 -9.65
N THR A 117 9.18 -7.98 -10.21
CA THR A 117 8.29 -6.92 -9.75
C THR A 117 6.96 -7.53 -9.34
N VAL A 118 6.47 -7.16 -8.16
CA VAL A 118 5.11 -7.48 -7.74
C VAL A 118 4.22 -6.28 -7.94
N VAL A 119 3.01 -6.54 -8.41
CA VAL A 119 1.92 -5.57 -8.51
C VAL A 119 0.77 -6.11 -7.66
N VAL A 120 0.24 -5.26 -6.79
CA VAL A 120 -0.84 -5.61 -5.87
C VAL A 120 -1.96 -4.59 -6.02
N SER A 121 -3.19 -5.08 -6.10
CA SER A 121 -4.41 -4.27 -6.03
C SER A 121 -5.25 -4.74 -4.86
N VAL A 122 -5.81 -3.80 -4.09
CA VAL A 122 -6.69 -4.09 -2.96
C VAL A 122 -7.92 -3.19 -2.97
N ALA A 123 -9.02 -3.70 -2.43
CA ALA A 123 -10.21 -2.94 -2.11
C ALA A 123 -10.64 -3.18 -0.66
N ASP A 124 -10.79 -2.09 0.10
CA ASP A 124 -11.34 -2.03 1.47
C ASP A 124 -12.87 -1.91 1.34
N ASN A 125 -13.52 -3.06 1.21
CA ASN A 125 -14.96 -3.18 0.96
C ASN A 125 -15.75 -3.26 2.26
N ARG A 126 -15.11 -3.74 3.34
CA ARG A 126 -15.75 -3.84 4.65
C ARG A 126 -15.86 -2.47 5.30
N ALA A 127 -16.99 -2.23 5.95
CA ALA A 127 -17.04 -1.17 6.95
C ALA A 127 -16.13 -1.58 8.13
N GLY A 128 -15.50 -0.61 8.80
CA GLY A 128 -14.58 -0.87 9.92
C GLY A 128 -15.20 -1.57 11.15
N ASN A 129 -16.48 -1.96 11.09
CA ASN A 129 -17.18 -2.82 12.04
C ASN A 129 -17.24 -4.31 11.60
N GLY A 130 -16.64 -4.66 10.46
CA GLY A 130 -16.62 -6.03 9.91
C GLY A 130 -17.88 -6.42 9.13
N GLU A 131 -18.80 -5.49 8.87
CA GLU A 131 -19.98 -5.70 8.04
C GLU A 131 -19.71 -5.30 6.58
N GLY A 132 -20.39 -5.94 5.63
CA GLY A 132 -20.28 -5.65 4.19
C GLY A 132 -19.60 -6.76 3.38
N ASP A 133 -19.31 -6.46 2.12
CA ASP A 133 -18.62 -7.37 1.22
C ASP A 133 -17.17 -7.60 1.69
N PRO A 134 -16.59 -8.80 1.51
CA PRO A 134 -15.20 -9.03 1.84
C PRO A 134 -14.26 -8.09 1.09
N ASP A 135 -13.19 -7.65 1.78
CA ASP A 135 -12.08 -6.98 1.11
C ASP A 135 -11.46 -7.92 0.07
N THR A 136 -10.91 -7.35 -1.00
CA THR A 136 -10.30 -8.13 -2.08
C THR A 136 -8.82 -7.80 -2.22
N LEU A 137 -8.07 -8.81 -2.66
CA LEU A 137 -6.64 -8.75 -2.91
C LEU A 137 -6.34 -9.44 -4.23
N GLU A 138 -5.71 -8.72 -5.15
CA GLU A 138 -5.15 -9.24 -6.39
C GLU A 138 -3.64 -9.01 -6.41
N VAL A 139 -2.90 -10.02 -6.85
CA VAL A 139 -1.43 -10.01 -6.90
C VAL A 139 -0.99 -10.58 -8.23
N THR A 140 -0.11 -9.86 -8.91
CA THR A 140 0.62 -10.38 -10.07
C THR A 140 2.11 -10.21 -9.84
N PHE A 141 2.91 -11.24 -10.13
CA PHE A 141 4.36 -11.16 -10.12
C PHE A 141 4.89 -11.30 -11.53
N TYR A 142 5.74 -10.35 -11.92
CA TYR A 142 6.45 -10.31 -13.18
C TYR A 142 7.92 -10.65 -12.96
N ASP A 143 8.50 -11.49 -13.80
CA ASP A 143 9.95 -11.74 -13.80
C ASP A 143 10.73 -10.53 -14.35
N SER A 144 12.07 -10.66 -14.43
CA SER A 144 12.93 -9.59 -14.96
C SER A 144 12.75 -9.29 -16.45
N GLU A 145 12.11 -10.19 -17.20
CA GLU A 145 11.80 -10.02 -18.63
C GLU A 145 10.42 -9.37 -18.84
N GLY A 146 9.64 -9.18 -17.76
CA GLY A 146 8.30 -8.62 -17.80
C GLY A 146 7.21 -9.68 -18.04
N ASN A 147 7.53 -10.97 -17.96
CA ASN A 147 6.53 -12.03 -18.07
C ASN A 147 5.79 -12.21 -16.75
N ALA A 148 4.45 -12.29 -16.78
CA ALA A 148 3.66 -12.66 -15.62
C ALA A 148 3.87 -14.14 -15.30
N VAL A 149 4.57 -14.43 -14.20
CA VAL A 149 4.90 -15.81 -13.77
C VAL A 149 4.04 -16.30 -12.62
N PHE A 150 3.28 -15.40 -11.98
CA PHE A 150 2.33 -15.75 -10.93
C PHE A 150 1.19 -14.75 -10.85
N THR A 151 -0.01 -15.27 -10.62
CA THR A 151 -1.21 -14.48 -10.30
C THR A 151 -1.96 -15.08 -9.12
N TYR A 152 -2.60 -14.22 -8.35
CA TYR A 152 -3.49 -14.57 -7.25
C TYR A 152 -4.62 -13.56 -7.17
N SER A 153 -5.83 -14.04 -6.96
CA SER A 153 -7.01 -13.23 -6.63
C SER A 153 -7.74 -13.93 -5.50
N GLY A 154 -8.16 -13.17 -4.49
CA GLY A 154 -8.88 -13.73 -3.36
C GLY A 154 -9.60 -12.68 -2.53
N GLU A 155 -10.62 -13.15 -1.82
CA GLU A 155 -11.36 -12.40 -0.81
C GLU A 155 -10.75 -12.63 0.56
N VAL A 156 -10.73 -11.60 1.39
CA VAL A 156 -10.26 -11.68 2.78
C VAL A 156 -11.28 -12.45 3.61
N LYS A 157 -10.91 -13.65 4.07
CA LYS A 157 -11.77 -14.50 4.91
C LYS A 157 -11.62 -14.20 6.40
N ARG A 158 -10.43 -13.80 6.83
CA ARG A 158 -10.13 -13.34 8.20
C ARG A 158 -9.10 -12.24 8.16
N GLY A 159 -9.22 -11.25 9.04
CA GLY A 159 -8.41 -10.03 8.95
C GLY A 159 -9.13 -8.94 8.15
N ASP A 160 -8.38 -7.92 7.78
CA ASP A 160 -8.93 -6.67 7.25
C ASP A 160 -7.91 -5.98 6.35
N ILE A 161 -8.40 -5.19 5.41
CA ILE A 161 -7.63 -4.24 4.61
C ILE A 161 -8.19 -2.86 4.87
N ARG A 162 -7.30 -1.90 5.14
CA ARG A 162 -7.69 -0.51 5.34
C ARG A 162 -6.99 0.40 4.35
N VAL A 163 -7.77 1.19 3.61
CA VAL A 163 -7.28 2.31 2.80
C VAL A 163 -7.56 3.61 3.55
N PHE A 164 -6.56 4.49 3.65
CA PHE A 164 -6.68 5.70 4.47
C PHE A 164 -5.98 6.91 3.87
N SER A 165 -6.46 8.08 4.27
CA SER A 165 -5.77 9.36 4.13
C SER A 165 -5.97 10.19 5.38
N TYR A 166 -4.91 10.86 5.82
CA TYR A 166 -4.88 11.74 6.96
C TYR A 166 -4.14 13.02 6.55
N SER A 167 -4.72 14.17 6.86
CA SER A 167 -4.08 15.47 6.63
C SER A 167 -4.17 16.33 7.89
N ARG A 168 -3.10 17.07 8.18
CA ARG A 168 -3.03 18.02 9.30
C ARG A 168 -2.26 19.26 8.91
#